data_AF-A0A0Q6WY52-F1
#
_entry.id   AF-A0A0Q6WY52-F1
#
_cell.length_a   1.000
_cell.length_b   1.000
_cell.length_c   1.000
_cell.angle_alpha   90.00
_cell.angle_beta   90.00
_cell.angle_gamma   90.00
#
_symmetry.space_group_name_H-M   'P 1'
#
loop_
_entity.id
_entity.type
_entity.pdbx_description
1 polymer ?
#
loop_
_entity_poly.entity_id
_entity_poly.type
_entity_poly.pdbx_seq_one_letter_code
_entity_poly.pdbx_strand_id
1 'polypeptide(L)'
;MQKKPARWSSSDQALRAVQVAFDVEGAVLDAVRRAAFDNHLSNSDQIRTLLDLPTADKPKRPRLTVSLSPADYELLAVRYGLDSQDRLSIKERVTAELIRFAQPDGC
;
A
#
# COMPACT_ATOMS: atom_id res chain seq x y z
N MET A 1 47.35 17.06 -8.30
CA MET A 1 46.62 16.31 -9.35
C MET A 1 46.28 14.93 -8.81
N GLN A 2 45.02 14.64 -8.47
CA GLN A 2 44.58 13.29 -8.04
C GLN A 2 43.50 12.77 -9.00
N LYS A 3 43.81 11.65 -9.67
CA LYS A 3 42.99 10.92 -10.64
C LYS A 3 41.80 10.25 -9.93
N LYS A 4 40.58 10.59 -10.33
CA LYS A 4 39.36 9.91 -9.89
C LYS A 4 39.21 8.56 -10.63
N PRO A 5 38.81 7.47 -9.95
CA PRO A 5 38.82 6.12 -10.50
C PRO A 5 37.69 5.86 -11.52
N ALA A 6 38.04 5.11 -12.56
CA ALA A 6 37.20 4.62 -13.65
C ALA A 6 36.26 3.47 -13.20
N ARG A 7 35.37 3.73 -12.24
CA ARG A 7 34.28 2.80 -11.84
C ARG A 7 32.89 3.37 -12.04
N TRP A 8 32.76 4.42 -12.86
CA TRP A 8 31.47 5.05 -13.15
C TRP A 8 31.07 5.00 -14.65
N SER A 9 31.90 4.48 -15.56
CA SER A 9 31.59 4.49 -17.00
C SER A 9 30.72 3.32 -17.48
N SER A 10 29.88 2.75 -16.61
CA SER A 10 28.96 1.65 -16.97
C SER A 10 27.60 1.79 -16.31
N SER A 11 27.09 3.02 -16.27
CA SER A 11 25.65 3.27 -16.12
C SER A 11 25.21 4.35 -17.10
N ASP A 12 25.72 4.25 -18.34
CA ASP A 12 25.02 4.78 -19.50
C ASP A 12 23.73 3.97 -19.67
N GLN A 13 22.59 4.68 -19.75
CA GLN A 13 21.24 4.15 -19.94
C GLN A 13 20.50 3.52 -18.74
N ALA A 14 20.71 4.04 -17.53
CA ALA A 14 19.57 4.10 -16.62
C ALA A 14 18.59 5.12 -17.22
N LEU A 15 17.61 4.63 -18.01
CA LEU A 15 16.45 5.37 -18.51
C LEU A 15 15.87 6.22 -17.37
N ARG A 16 16.32 7.48 -17.26
CA ARG A 16 15.75 8.42 -16.30
C ARG A 16 14.36 8.72 -16.80
N ALA A 17 13.36 8.07 -16.21
CA ALA A 17 11.96 8.39 -16.47
C ALA A 17 11.76 9.89 -16.20
N VAL A 18 11.50 10.66 -17.25
CA VAL A 18 11.17 12.08 -17.15
C VAL A 18 9.77 12.15 -16.57
N GLN A 19 9.60 12.84 -15.43
CA GLN A 19 8.28 13.11 -14.89
C GLN A 19 7.57 14.11 -15.79
N VAL A 20 6.44 13.72 -16.37
CA VAL A 20 5.59 14.57 -17.21
C VAL A 20 4.39 15.01 -16.38
N ALA A 21 4.17 16.32 -16.32
CA ALA A 21 2.95 16.89 -15.75
C ALA A 21 1.90 17.04 -16.85
N PHE A 22 0.67 16.63 -16.56
CA PHE A 22 -0.48 16.83 -17.44
C PHE A 22 -1.43 17.81 -16.75
N ASP A 23 -1.88 18.83 -17.48
CA ASP A 23 -3.00 19.67 -17.06
C ASP A 23 -4.29 19.01 -17.54
N VAL A 24 -5.15 18.63 -16.60
CA VAL A 24 -6.37 17.86 -16.86
C VAL A 24 -7.51 18.40 -16.02
N GLU A 25 -8.72 18.25 -16.54
CA GLU A 25 -9.93 18.59 -15.79
C GLU A 25 -10.07 17.71 -14.54
N GLY A 26 -10.72 18.26 -13.51
CA GLY A 26 -10.90 17.55 -12.22
C GLY A 26 -11.60 16.20 -12.38
N ALA A 27 -12.58 16.10 -13.29
CA ALA A 27 -13.28 14.84 -13.57
C ALA A 27 -12.34 13.73 -14.08
N VAL A 28 -11.33 14.07 -14.89
CA VAL A 28 -10.33 13.12 -15.39
C VAL A 28 -9.42 12.66 -14.26
N LEU A 29 -8.98 13.60 -13.41
CA LEU A 29 -8.15 13.29 -12.25
C LEU A 29 -8.88 12.34 -11.29
N ASP A 30 -10.16 12.61 -11.01
CA ASP A 30 -10.98 11.78 -10.13
C ASP A 30 -11.24 10.40 -10.72
N ALA A 31 -11.48 10.30 -12.03
CA ALA A 31 -11.63 9.02 -12.72
C ALA A 31 -10.37 8.16 -12.60
N VAL A 32 -9.19 8.73 -12.85
CA VAL A 32 -7.90 8.01 -12.73
C VAL A 32 -7.65 7.58 -11.28
N ARG A 33 -7.93 8.45 -10.30
CA ARG A 33 -7.77 8.12 -8.87
C ARG A 33 -8.67 6.97 -8.45
N ARG A 34 -9.92 6.97 -8.92
CA ARG A 34 -10.89 5.92 -8.62
C ARG A 34 -10.46 4.60 -9.23
N ALA A 35 -10.08 4.60 -10.51
CA ALA A 35 -9.55 3.41 -11.17
C ALA A 35 -8.28 2.87 -10.48
N ALA A 36 -7.36 3.75 -10.10
CA ALA A 36 -6.15 3.36 -9.38
C ALA A 36 -6.47 2.72 -8.02
N PHE A 37 -7.43 3.28 -7.29
CA PHE A 37 -7.91 2.74 -6.02
C PHE A 37 -8.53 1.35 -6.20
N ASP A 38 -9.45 1.20 -7.16
CA ASP A 38 -10.18 -0.04 -7.44
C ASP A 38 -9.22 -1.16 -7.90
N ASN A 39 -8.19 -0.82 -8.68
CA ASN A 39 -7.18 -1.76 -9.16
C ASN A 39 -6.01 -1.97 -8.17
N HIS A 40 -6.04 -1.32 -7.01
CA HIS A 40 -4.94 -1.31 -6.04
C HIS A 40 -3.57 -0.89 -6.62
N LEU A 41 -3.61 0.00 -7.62
CA LEU A 41 -2.45 0.56 -8.31
C LEU A 41 -2.14 1.97 -7.79
N SER A 42 -0.91 2.45 -8.02
CA SER A 42 -0.64 3.88 -7.89
C SER A 42 -1.26 4.63 -9.06
N ASN A 43 -1.55 5.93 -8.93
CA ASN A 43 -2.03 6.74 -10.06
C ASN A 43 -1.07 6.65 -11.26
N SER A 44 0.24 6.62 -11.01
CA SER A 44 1.25 6.46 -12.06
C SER A 44 1.16 5.09 -12.74
N ASP A 45 1.01 4.01 -11.96
CA ASP A 45 0.84 2.67 -12.52
C ASP A 45 -0.48 2.55 -13.29
N GLN A 46 -1.56 3.15 -12.78
CA GLN A 46 -2.85 3.20 -13.48
C GLN A 46 -2.76 3.95 -14.83
N ILE A 47 -2.03 5.06 -14.88
CA ILE A 47 -1.77 5.79 -16.14
C ILE A 47 -0.92 4.93 -17.08
N ARG A 48 0.07 4.20 -16.55
CA ARG A 48 0.89 3.28 -17.36
C ARG A 48 0.05 2.14 -17.92
N THR A 49 -0.83 1.54 -17.11
CA THR A 49 -1.79 0.52 -17.54
C THR A 49 -2.74 1.07 -18.60
N LEU A 50 -3.24 2.31 -18.44
CA LEU A 50 -4.10 2.96 -19.43
C LEU A 50 -3.40 3.18 -20.78
N LEU A 51 -2.08 3.37 -20.77
CA LEU A 51 -1.24 3.60 -21.94
C LEU A 51 -0.56 2.31 -22.45
N ASP A 52 -0.96 1.13 -21.96
CA ASP A 52 -0.37 -0.17 -22.28
C ASP A 52 1.16 -0.23 -22.07
N LEU A 53 1.67 0.52 -21.08
CA LEU A 53 3.08 0.52 -20.70
C LEU A 53 3.37 -0.54 -19.65
N PRO A 54 4.57 -1.15 -19.66
CA PRO A 54 4.95 -2.12 -18.65
C PRO A 54 4.95 -1.50 -17.25
N THR A 55 4.20 -2.12 -16.34
CA THR A 55 4.12 -1.81 -14.91
C THR A 55 5.00 -2.76 -14.11
N ALA A 56 5.51 -2.27 -12.98
CA ALA A 56 6.21 -3.12 -12.03
C ALA A 56 5.15 -3.92 -11.24
N ASP A 57 4.68 -5.02 -11.84
CA ASP A 57 3.79 -6.00 -11.23
C ASP A 57 4.49 -6.73 -10.08
N LYS A 58 4.59 -6.06 -8.94
CA LYS A 58 4.79 -6.73 -7.67
C LYS A 58 3.50 -6.55 -6.88
N PRO A 59 2.70 -7.60 -6.68
CA PRO A 59 1.55 -7.54 -5.81
C PRO A 59 2.03 -7.07 -4.43
N LYS A 60 1.73 -5.81 -4.10
CA LYS A 60 2.01 -5.26 -2.77
C LYS A 60 1.11 -6.04 -1.84
N ARG A 61 1.71 -6.92 -1.01
CA ARG A 61 0.97 -7.65 0.00
C ARG A 61 0.11 -6.66 0.78
N PRO A 62 -1.23 -6.80 0.81
CA PRO A 62 -2.08 -5.88 1.55
C PRO A 62 -1.71 -6.00 3.02
N ARG A 63 -1.13 -4.92 3.57
CA ARG A 63 -0.78 -4.81 4.98
C ARG A 63 -1.72 -3.80 5.59
N LEU A 64 -2.61 -4.25 6.45
CA LEU A 64 -3.36 -3.38 7.34
C LEU A 64 -2.53 -3.21 8.61
N THR A 65 -2.06 -1.99 8.85
CA THR A 65 -1.34 -1.63 10.08
C THR A 65 -2.21 -0.72 10.92
N VAL A 66 -2.42 -1.09 12.17
CA VAL A 66 -3.07 -0.25 13.17
C VAL A 66 -2.09 -0.04 14.33
N SER A 67 -2.02 1.19 14.84
CA SER A 67 -1.27 1.51 16.04
C SER A 67 -2.18 1.35 17.24
N LEU A 68 -1.89 0.38 18.11
CA LEU A 68 -2.63 0.15 19.35
C LEU A 68 -1.76 0.56 20.53
N SER A 69 -2.28 1.43 21.38
CA SER A 69 -1.68 1.84 22.65
C SER A 69 -1.94 0.79 23.74
N PRO A 70 -1.21 0.82 24.87
CA PRO A 70 -1.46 -0.09 26.00
C PRO A 70 -2.90 -0.03 26.53
N ALA A 71 -3.50 1.16 26.57
CA ALA A 71 -4.89 1.35 26.97
C ALA A 71 -5.87 0.66 26.00
N ASP A 72 -5.55 0.64 24.70
CA ASP A 72 -6.38 -0.08 23.71
C ASP A 72 -6.34 -1.59 23.97
N TYR A 73 -5.20 -2.14 24.39
CA TYR A 73 -5.11 -3.56 24.75
C TYR A 73 -5.94 -3.88 26.00
N GLU A 74 -6.03 -2.99 26.98
CA GLU A 74 -6.90 -3.16 28.15
C GLU A 74 -8.38 -3.14 27.75
N LEU A 75 -8.78 -2.23 26.86
CA LEU A 75 -10.15 -2.17 26.34
C LEU A 75 -10.50 -3.41 25.51
N LEU A 76 -9.58 -3.87 24.66
CA LEU A 76 -9.77 -5.07 23.85
C LEU A 76 -9.80 -6.34 24.72
N ALA A 77 -8.99 -6.39 25.78
CA ALA A 77 -9.00 -7.46 26.76
C ALA A 77 -10.38 -7.57 27.43
N VAL A 78 -10.93 -6.45 27.90
CA VAL A 78 -12.28 -6.40 28.48
C VAL A 78 -13.34 -6.80 27.45
N ARG A 79 -13.24 -6.30 26.20
CA ARG A 79 -14.18 -6.64 25.12
C ARG A 79 -14.18 -8.13 24.79
N TYR A 80 -13.02 -8.77 24.75
CA TYR A 80 -12.89 -10.18 24.38
C TYR A 80 -12.94 -11.14 25.58
N GLY A 81 -12.97 -10.62 26.82
CA GLY A 81 -12.86 -11.42 28.03
C GLY A 81 -11.49 -12.11 28.16
N LEU A 82 -10.43 -11.45 27.67
CA LEU A 82 -9.05 -11.94 27.68
C LEU A 82 -8.21 -11.14 28.68
N ASP A 83 -6.99 -11.61 28.96
CA ASP A 83 -6.00 -10.86 29.72
C ASP A 83 -5.32 -9.80 28.83
N SER A 84 -5.11 -8.58 29.34
CA SER A 84 -4.43 -7.50 28.60
C SER A 84 -2.95 -7.79 28.34
N GLN A 85 -2.35 -8.70 29.10
CA GLN A 85 -1.01 -9.25 28.84
C GLN A 85 -1.00 -10.28 27.71
N ASP A 86 -2.15 -10.90 27.40
CA ASP A 86 -2.28 -11.86 26.31
C ASP A 86 -2.51 -11.16 24.95
N ARG A 87 -1.47 -10.46 24.51
CA ARG A 87 -1.45 -9.75 23.22
C ARG A 87 -1.64 -10.68 22.03
N LEU A 88 -1.27 -11.96 22.16
CA LEU A 88 -1.41 -12.94 21.09
C LEU A 88 -2.89 -13.27 20.89
N SER A 89 -3.60 -13.65 21.96
CA SER A 89 -5.03 -13.95 21.89
C SER A 89 -5.85 -12.73 21.47
N ILE A 90 -5.51 -11.54 21.95
CA ILE A 90 -6.15 -10.28 21.51
C ILE A 90 -5.95 -10.07 20.01
N LYS A 91 -4.73 -10.27 19.49
CA LYS A 91 -4.43 -10.12 18.07
C LYS A 91 -5.17 -11.15 17.22
N GLU A 92 -5.29 -12.39 17.67
CA GLU A 92 -6.08 -13.42 16.98
C GLU A 92 -7.56 -13.05 16.92
N ARG A 93 -8.13 -12.55 18.02
CA ARG A 93 -9.51 -12.04 18.06
C ARG A 93 -9.73 -10.86 17.13
N VAL A 94 -8.84 -9.86 17.15
CA VAL A 94 -8.88 -8.73 16.21
C VAL A 94 -8.79 -9.22 14.77
N THR A 95 -7.92 -10.18 14.48
CA THR A 95 -7.78 -10.74 13.12
C THR A 95 -9.06 -11.45 12.70
N ALA A 96 -9.68 -12.23 13.58
CA ALA A 96 -10.95 -12.89 13.31
C ALA A 96 -12.10 -11.88 13.09
N GLU A 97 -12.13 -10.78 13.84
CA GLU A 97 -13.11 -9.69 13.65
C GLU A 97 -12.90 -8.97 12.32
N LEU A 98 -11.66 -8.70 11.92
CA LEU A 98 -11.33 -8.14 10.60
C LEU A 98 -11.73 -9.07 9.46
N ILE A 99 -11.51 -10.38 9.61
CA ILE A 99 -11.94 -11.38 8.63
C ILE A 99 -13.48 -11.40 8.53
N ARG A 100 -14.19 -11.38 9.68
CA ARG A 100 -15.66 -11.31 9.69
C ARG A 100 -16.18 -10.03 9.03
N PHE A 101 -15.57 -8.89 9.28
CA PHE A 101 -15.93 -7.63 8.63
C PHE A 101 -15.71 -7.68 7.11
N ALA A 102 -14.66 -8.37 6.66
CA ALA A 102 -14.35 -8.53 5.24
C ALA A 102 -15.20 -9.62 4.55
N GLN A 103 -15.83 -10.51 5.31
CA GLN A 103 -16.82 -11.43 4.77
C GLN A 103 -18.15 -10.69 4.65
N PRO A 104 -18.67 -10.45 3.43
CA PRO A 104 -20.04 -9.97 3.31
C PRO A 104 -20.95 -11.01 3.96
N ASP A 105 -21.74 -10.58 4.94
CA ASP A 105 -22.87 -11.35 5.45
C ASP A 105 -23.71 -11.80 4.25
N GLY A 106 -23.70 -13.10 3.95
CA GLY A 106 -24.72 -13.80 3.15
C GLY A 106 -25.02 -13.30 1.73
N CYS A 107 -24.93 -14.20 0.76
CA CYS A 107 -25.87 -14.19 -0.36
C CYS A 107 -27.33 -14.11 0.12
#